data_AF-A0A8K0KNB9-F1
#
_entry.id   AF-A0A8K0KNB9-F1
#
_cell.length_a   1.000
_cell.length_b   1.000
_cell.length_c   1.000
_cell.angle_alpha   90.00
_cell.angle_beta   90.00
_cell.angle_gamma   90.00
#
_symmetry.space_group_name_H-M   'P 1'
#
loop_
_entity.id
_entity.type
_entity.pdbx_description
1 polymer ?
#
loop_
_entity_poly.entity_id
_entity_poly.type
_entity_poly.pdbx_seq_one_letter_code
_entity_poly.pdbx_strand_id
1 'polypeptide(L)'
;MGTHISALPMEILIYILRWVVSTHLDLRSLEACSAVCRGFFLCTHDPEIWRLASLRVWGSSCGVPGSVYPTWRDMFVLGRPRVRFDGCYVSKTTYVRPGENSFQDSCYRPWHLVAYFRYLRTSYRVLETSFHPGGTAMMLTTPDPPSGALASLRPNAANPHLLRGHFRLLSAEGKVVLILHRKTQQQQTPLSNQRYFP
;
A
#
# COMPACT_ATOMS: atom_id res chain seq x y z
N MET A 1 -30.75 21.57 -20.36
CA MET A 1 -30.10 20.55 -21.20
C MET A 1 -28.89 20.04 -20.45
N GLY A 2 -28.88 18.76 -20.05
CA GLY A 2 -27.75 18.18 -19.32
C GLY A 2 -26.58 17.95 -20.27
N THR A 3 -25.41 18.49 -19.95
CA THR A 3 -24.17 18.23 -20.70
C THR A 3 -23.65 16.85 -20.35
N HIS A 4 -23.80 15.90 -21.28
CA HIS A 4 -23.27 14.54 -21.12
C HIS A 4 -21.74 14.54 -21.26
N ILE A 5 -21.04 13.65 -20.55
CA ILE A 5 -19.57 13.53 -20.59
C ILE A 5 -19.02 13.29 -22.01
N SER A 6 -19.81 12.66 -22.88
CA SER A 6 -19.46 12.41 -24.28
C SER A 6 -19.41 13.68 -25.15
N ALA A 7 -19.94 14.81 -24.67
CA ALA A 7 -19.86 16.09 -25.37
C ALA A 7 -18.53 16.81 -25.16
N LEU A 8 -17.66 16.28 -24.28
CA LEU A 8 -16.33 16.85 -24.01
C LEU A 8 -15.35 16.49 -25.14
N PRO A 9 -14.47 17.44 -25.53
CA PRO A 9 -13.33 17.13 -26.38
C PRO A 9 -12.40 16.10 -25.74
N MET A 10 -11.74 15.28 -26.57
CA MET A 10 -10.89 14.18 -26.13
C MET A 10 -9.68 14.66 -25.32
N GLU A 11 -9.20 15.87 -25.57
CA GLU A 11 -8.10 16.52 -24.86
C GLU A 11 -8.45 16.73 -23.38
N ILE A 12 -9.71 17.09 -23.10
CA ILE A 12 -10.21 17.30 -21.74
C ILE A 12 -10.32 15.95 -21.02
N LEU A 13 -10.79 14.91 -21.72
CA LEU A 13 -10.84 13.55 -21.17
C LEU A 13 -9.43 13.04 -20.83
N ILE A 14 -8.47 13.21 -21.73
CA ILE A 14 -7.06 12.86 -21.49
C ILE A 14 -6.50 13.65 -20.31
N TYR A 15 -6.80 14.95 -20.21
CA TYR A 15 -6.37 15.78 -19.08
C TYR A 15 -6.91 15.26 -17.74
N ILE A 16 -8.19 14.87 -17.68
CA ILE A 16 -8.81 14.28 -16.49
C ILE A 16 -8.14 12.95 -16.14
N LEU A 17 -7.97 12.05 -17.11
CA LEU A 17 -7.32 10.75 -16.89
C LEU A 17 -5.87 10.91 -16.40
N ARG A 18 -5.14 11.89 -16.97
CA ARG A 18 -3.78 12.24 -16.55
C ARG A 18 -3.74 12.73 -15.10
N TRP A 19 -4.76 13.49 -14.67
CA TRP A 19 -4.87 13.94 -13.28
C TRP A 19 -5.10 12.78 -12.31
N VAL A 20 -5.98 11.83 -12.65
CA VAL A 20 -6.24 10.61 -11.86
C VAL A 20 -4.96 9.80 -11.64
N VAL A 21 -4.15 9.63 -12.70
CA VAL A 21 -2.89 8.88 -12.64
C VAL A 21 -1.78 9.65 -11.93
N SER A 22 -1.72 10.98 -12.04
CA SER A 22 -0.67 11.79 -11.42
C SER A 22 -0.82 11.94 -9.91
N THR A 23 -2.06 12.13 -9.44
CA THR A 23 -2.37 12.39 -8.02
C THR A 23 -2.37 11.12 -7.19
N HIS A 24 -3.08 10.10 -7.66
CA HIS A 24 -3.34 8.86 -6.90
C HIS A 24 -2.67 7.62 -7.49
N LEU A 25 -2.11 7.71 -8.71
CA LEU A 25 -1.58 6.56 -9.44
C LEU A 25 -2.58 5.40 -9.50
N ASP A 26 -3.86 5.73 -9.71
CA ASP A 26 -4.95 4.76 -9.73
C ASP A 26 -5.11 4.16 -11.13
N LEU A 27 -4.35 3.11 -11.37
CA LEU A 27 -4.35 2.39 -12.64
C LEU A 27 -5.57 1.49 -12.79
N ARG A 28 -6.16 1.06 -11.68
CA ARG A 28 -7.37 0.24 -11.68
C ARG A 28 -8.55 1.03 -12.23
N SER A 29 -8.70 2.28 -11.81
CA SER A 29 -9.73 3.18 -12.38
C SER A 29 -9.45 3.50 -13.84
N LEU A 30 -8.18 3.65 -14.24
CA LEU A 30 -7.80 3.83 -15.65
C LEU A 30 -8.22 2.64 -16.52
N GLU A 31 -7.98 1.41 -16.07
CA GLU A 31 -8.41 0.19 -16.75
C GLU A 31 -9.94 0.09 -16.82
N ALA A 32 -10.64 0.42 -15.74
CA ALA A 32 -12.10 0.47 -15.72
C ALA A 32 -12.64 1.46 -16.76
N CYS A 33 -12.06 2.67 -16.86
CA CYS A 33 -12.41 3.63 -17.91
C CYS A 33 -12.17 3.06 -19.31
N SER A 34 -11.04 2.37 -19.52
CA SER A 34 -10.71 1.79 -20.83
C SER A 34 -11.74 0.77 -21.32
N ALA A 35 -12.44 0.09 -20.40
CA ALA A 35 -13.46 -0.89 -20.70
C ALA A 35 -14.84 -0.29 -21.01
N VAL A 36 -15.06 1.00 -20.79
CA VAL A 36 -16.38 1.64 -20.98
C VAL A 36 -16.75 1.79 -22.45
N CYS A 37 -15.85 2.36 -23.26
CA CYS A 37 -16.09 2.56 -24.69
C CYS A 37 -14.78 2.72 -25.48
N ARG A 38 -14.86 2.67 -26.81
CA ARG A 38 -13.70 2.82 -27.70
C ARG A 38 -12.98 4.17 -27.54
N GLY A 39 -13.72 5.25 -27.28
CA GLY A 39 -13.13 6.58 -27.05
C GLY A 39 -12.28 6.62 -25.78
N PHE A 40 -12.81 6.11 -24.67
CA PHE A 40 -12.04 5.98 -23.42
C PHE A 40 -10.89 5.00 -23.55
N PHE A 41 -11.07 3.91 -24.29
CA PHE A 41 -9.97 3.00 -24.62
C PHE A 41 -8.81 3.76 -25.28
N LEU A 42 -9.08 4.56 -26.32
CA LEU A 42 -8.03 5.35 -26.98
C LEU A 42 -7.40 6.38 -26.03
N CYS A 43 -8.21 7.12 -25.25
CA CYS A 43 -7.71 8.15 -24.34
C CYS A 43 -6.83 7.57 -23.22
N THR A 44 -7.17 6.39 -22.68
CA THR A 44 -6.38 5.72 -21.62
C THR A 44 -5.07 5.11 -22.13
N HIS A 45 -4.96 4.88 -23.44
CA HIS A 45 -3.76 4.37 -24.09
C HIS A 45 -2.82 5.48 -24.58
N ASP A 46 -3.10 6.73 -24.23
CA ASP A 46 -2.22 7.86 -24.54
C ASP A 46 -0.83 7.68 -23.88
N PRO A 47 0.28 7.81 -24.63
CA PRO A 47 1.63 7.53 -24.14
C PRO A 47 2.06 8.46 -23.00
N GLU A 48 1.54 9.68 -22.90
CA GLU A 48 1.92 10.61 -21.84
C GLU A 48 1.40 10.15 -20.47
N ILE A 49 0.22 9.51 -20.43
CA ILE A 49 -0.31 8.92 -19.19
C ILE A 49 0.66 7.85 -18.67
N TRP A 50 1.11 6.95 -19.54
CA TRP A 50 2.01 5.86 -19.19
C TRP A 50 3.42 6.35 -18.88
N ARG A 51 3.89 7.41 -19.55
CA ARG A 51 5.16 8.08 -19.23
C ARG A 51 5.13 8.66 -17.83
N LEU A 52 4.08 9.41 -17.49
CA LEU A 52 3.93 10.00 -16.16
C LEU A 52 3.80 8.93 -15.08
N ALA A 53 3.01 7.88 -15.31
CA ALA A 53 2.91 6.74 -14.39
C ALA A 53 4.28 6.08 -14.14
N SER A 54 5.06 5.87 -15.21
CA SER A 54 6.39 5.26 -15.13
C SER A 54 7.36 6.12 -14.34
N LEU A 55 7.43 7.41 -14.66
CA LEU A 55 8.24 8.38 -13.92
C LEU A 55 7.82 8.47 -12.45
N ARG A 56 6.53 8.27 -12.16
CA ARG A 56 6.03 8.29 -10.78
C ARG A 56 6.47 7.09 -9.96
N VAL A 57 6.44 5.90 -10.56
CA VAL A 57 6.79 4.65 -9.88
C VAL A 57 8.30 4.51 -9.70
N TRP A 58 9.07 4.77 -10.76
CA TRP A 58 10.52 4.52 -10.77
C TRP A 58 11.36 5.79 -10.56
N GLY A 59 10.76 6.99 -10.59
CA GLY A 59 11.46 8.25 -10.39
C GLY A 59 12.62 8.43 -11.38
N SER A 60 13.75 8.89 -10.86
CA SER A 60 14.99 9.08 -11.64
C SER A 60 15.57 7.79 -12.22
N SER A 61 15.17 6.61 -11.71
CA SER A 61 15.63 5.30 -12.19
C SER A 61 14.77 4.72 -13.31
N CYS A 62 13.76 5.45 -13.79
CA CYS A 62 12.83 5.00 -14.82
C CYS A 62 13.55 4.67 -16.15
N GLY A 63 14.46 5.55 -16.59
CA GLY A 63 15.02 5.48 -17.93
C GLY A 63 14.01 5.88 -19.01
N VAL A 64 14.40 5.73 -20.27
CA VAL A 64 13.53 5.91 -21.44
C VAL A 64 13.16 4.54 -22.03
N PRO A 65 11.94 4.39 -22.59
CA PRO A 65 11.63 3.22 -23.41
C PRO A 65 12.66 3.12 -24.55
N GLY A 66 13.08 1.90 -24.85
CA GLY A 66 14.21 1.60 -25.72
C GLY A 66 14.07 0.21 -26.32
N SER A 67 15.18 -0.43 -26.71
CA SER A 67 15.12 -1.73 -27.41
C SER A 67 14.42 -2.84 -26.62
N VAL A 68 14.48 -2.80 -25.28
CA VAL A 68 13.85 -3.81 -24.41
C VAL A 68 12.33 -3.61 -24.30
N TYR A 69 11.87 -2.34 -24.33
CA TYR A 69 10.45 -2.00 -24.20
C TYR A 69 10.09 -0.91 -25.21
N PRO A 70 9.30 -1.23 -26.25
CA PRO A 70 9.03 -0.30 -27.34
C PRO A 70 8.13 0.87 -26.91
N THR A 71 7.26 0.68 -25.91
CA THR A 71 6.36 1.72 -25.42
C THR A 71 6.46 1.90 -23.91
N TRP A 72 6.12 3.10 -23.42
CA TRP A 72 6.01 3.38 -21.98
C TRP A 72 5.03 2.42 -21.28
N ARG A 73 3.95 2.05 -21.97
CA ARG A 73 2.96 1.10 -21.48
C ARG A 73 3.56 -0.29 -21.32
N ASP A 74 4.28 -0.78 -22.34
CA ASP A 74 4.88 -2.12 -22.26
C ASP A 74 5.93 -2.19 -21.16
N MET A 75 6.76 -1.14 -21.03
CA MET A 75 7.68 -1.03 -19.91
C MET A 75 6.94 -1.06 -18.57
N PHE A 76 5.81 -0.34 -18.49
CA PHE A 76 5.03 -0.25 -17.26
C PHE A 76 4.34 -1.58 -16.91
N VAL A 77 3.71 -2.23 -17.88
CA VAL A 77 2.86 -3.41 -17.68
C VAL A 77 3.69 -4.69 -17.60
N LEU A 78 4.63 -4.90 -18.52
CA LEU A 78 5.31 -6.18 -18.74
C LEU A 78 6.68 -6.27 -18.08
N GLY A 79 7.39 -5.14 -17.99
CA GLY A 79 8.85 -5.18 -17.94
C GLY A 79 9.50 -5.02 -16.58
N ARG A 80 8.96 -4.15 -15.72
CA ARG A 80 9.69 -3.66 -14.56
C ARG A 80 9.01 -4.01 -13.23
N PRO A 81 9.77 -4.53 -12.25
CA PRO A 81 9.25 -4.76 -10.91
C PRO A 81 8.86 -3.43 -10.27
N ARG A 82 7.69 -3.42 -9.62
CA ARG A 82 7.16 -2.26 -8.91
C ARG A 82 6.35 -2.67 -7.68
N VAL A 83 6.22 -1.73 -6.76
CA VAL A 83 5.30 -1.84 -5.62
C VAL A 83 3.87 -1.65 -6.12
N ARG A 84 2.94 -2.48 -5.64
CA ARG A 84 1.50 -2.34 -5.91
C ARG A 84 0.87 -1.40 -4.88
N PHE A 85 0.02 -0.49 -5.34
CA PHE A 85 -0.67 0.47 -4.48
C PHE A 85 -2.16 0.14 -4.29
N ASP A 86 -2.72 -0.70 -5.16
CA ASP A 86 -4.16 -1.01 -5.21
C ASP A 86 -4.62 -2.03 -4.15
N GLY A 87 -3.81 -2.29 -3.12
CA GLY A 87 -4.11 -3.34 -2.16
C GLY A 87 -3.21 -3.38 -0.94
N CYS A 88 -3.16 -4.56 -0.32
CA CYS A 88 -2.37 -4.83 0.87
C CYS A 88 -1.64 -6.15 0.71
N TYR A 89 -0.36 -6.16 1.10
CA TYR A 89 0.44 -7.36 1.20
C TYR A 89 0.16 -8.05 2.54
N VAL A 90 -0.07 -9.36 2.51
CA VAL A 90 -0.40 -10.15 3.69
C VAL A 90 0.63 -11.26 3.85
N SER A 91 1.23 -11.34 5.02
CA SER A 91 2.08 -12.47 5.42
C SER A 91 1.44 -13.16 6.62
N LYS A 92 1.09 -14.44 6.45
CA LYS A 92 0.58 -15.29 7.53
C LYS A 92 1.75 -16.02 8.16
N THR A 93 1.91 -15.89 9.47
CA THR A 93 2.88 -16.67 10.24
C THR A 93 2.13 -17.51 11.26
N THR A 94 2.48 -18.79 11.33
CA THR A 94 1.89 -19.75 12.28
C THR A 94 2.98 -20.41 13.10
N TYR A 95 2.75 -20.59 14.39
CA TYR A 95 3.62 -21.37 15.25
C TYR A 95 2.79 -22.21 16.23
N VAL A 96 3.38 -23.31 16.69
CA VAL A 96 2.77 -24.20 17.66
C VAL A 96 3.33 -23.84 19.04
N ARG A 97 2.45 -23.70 20.04
CA ARG A 97 2.86 -23.52 21.44
C ARG A 97 2.12 -24.49 22.37
N PRO A 98 2.75 -25.00 23.42
CA PRO A 98 2.04 -25.76 24.45
C PRO A 98 1.04 -24.85 25.17
N GLY A 99 -0.12 -25.41 25.53
CA GLY A 99 -1.12 -24.79 26.39
C GLY A 99 -0.75 -24.85 27.86
N GLU A 100 -1.51 -24.14 28.69
CA GLU A 100 -1.37 -24.20 30.14
C GLU A 100 -1.91 -25.52 30.68
N ASN A 101 -1.31 -26.03 31.76
CA ASN A 101 -1.78 -27.26 32.39
C ASN A 101 -3.15 -27.03 33.03
N SER A 102 -4.09 -27.94 32.83
CA SER A 102 -5.34 -27.95 33.58
C SER A 102 -5.05 -28.27 35.05
N PHE A 103 -5.73 -27.59 35.97
CA PHE A 103 -5.49 -27.72 37.41
C PHE A 103 -5.78 -29.13 37.95
N GLN A 104 -6.57 -29.93 37.23
CA GLN A 104 -7.00 -31.28 37.62
C GLN A 104 -6.32 -32.41 36.81
N ASP A 105 -5.89 -32.15 35.57
CA ASP A 105 -5.27 -33.15 34.69
C ASP A 105 -3.82 -32.79 34.37
N SER A 106 -2.88 -33.44 35.08
CA SER A 106 -1.44 -33.29 34.85
C SER A 106 -0.93 -34.05 33.62
N CYS A 107 -1.72 -34.99 33.09
CA CYS A 107 -1.36 -35.87 31.97
C CYS A 107 -1.80 -35.36 30.60
N TYR A 108 -2.64 -34.32 30.52
CA TYR A 108 -3.11 -33.74 29.27
C TYR A 108 -2.53 -32.33 29.05
N ARG A 109 -1.82 -32.14 27.94
CA ARG A 109 -1.31 -30.83 27.51
C ARG A 109 -1.82 -30.50 26.11
N PRO A 110 -2.75 -29.55 25.95
CA PRO A 110 -3.22 -29.15 24.64
C PRO A 110 -2.11 -28.42 23.87
N TRP A 111 -2.05 -28.62 22.56
CA TRP A 111 -1.17 -27.87 21.66
C TRP A 111 -1.99 -26.80 20.93
N HIS A 112 -1.54 -25.55 20.99
CA HIS A 112 -2.19 -24.43 20.30
C HIS A 112 -1.46 -24.09 19.02
N LEU A 113 -2.20 -24.05 17.90
CA LEU A 113 -1.72 -23.48 16.64
C LEU A 113 -2.06 -21.99 16.61
N VAL A 114 -1.09 -21.13 16.87
CA VAL A 114 -1.27 -19.68 16.87
C VAL A 114 -0.97 -19.14 15.47
N ALA A 115 -1.90 -18.36 14.92
CA ALA A 115 -1.74 -17.66 13.65
C ALA A 115 -1.79 -16.15 13.87
N TYR A 116 -0.87 -15.43 13.23
CA TYR A 116 -0.95 -13.98 13.12
C TYR A 116 -0.61 -13.52 11.71
N PHE A 117 -1.09 -12.33 11.37
CA PHE A 117 -0.93 -11.72 10.07
C PHE A 117 -0.14 -10.42 10.18
N ARG A 118 0.80 -10.24 9.26
CA ARG A 118 1.46 -8.96 9.01
C ARG A 118 0.91 -8.38 7.73
N TYR A 119 0.25 -7.25 7.88
CA TYR A 119 -0.30 -6.47 6.79
C TYR A 119 0.61 -5.31 6.47
N LEU A 120 0.97 -5.16 5.19
CA LEU A 120 1.71 -4.01 4.68
C LEU A 120 0.86 -3.32 3.60
N ARG A 121 0.60 -2.03 3.79
CA ARG A 121 -0.06 -1.19 2.79
C ARG A 121 0.87 -0.07 2.40
N THR A 122 1.13 0.04 1.11
CA THR A 122 1.91 1.11 0.51
C THR A 122 0.97 2.07 -0.19
N SER A 123 1.20 3.36 -0.02
CA SER A 123 0.50 4.41 -0.74
C SER A 123 1.53 5.28 -1.40
N TYR A 124 1.24 5.67 -2.64
CA TYR A 124 1.89 6.83 -3.19
C TYR A 124 1.44 8.05 -2.39
N ARG A 125 2.37 8.90 -1.94
CA ARG A 125 2.04 10.17 -1.29
C ARG A 125 2.84 11.27 -1.97
N VAL A 126 2.13 12.22 -2.57
CA VAL A 126 2.70 13.49 -3.00
C VAL A 126 2.85 14.33 -1.75
N LEU A 127 4.06 14.44 -1.22
CA LEU A 127 4.38 15.56 -0.35
C LEU A 127 5.14 16.53 -1.24
N GLU A 128 4.49 17.62 -1.63
CA GLU A 128 5.10 18.73 -2.39
C GLU A 128 6.34 19.31 -1.67
N THR A 129 6.56 18.95 -0.40
CA THR A 129 7.64 19.43 0.45
C THR A 129 8.77 18.43 0.70
N SER A 130 8.69 17.17 0.23
CA SER A 130 9.75 16.19 0.50
C SER A 130 10.54 15.83 -0.76
N PHE A 131 11.80 16.26 -0.76
CA PHE A 131 12.87 15.94 -1.72
C PHE A 131 13.19 14.42 -1.86
N HIS A 132 12.36 13.52 -1.31
CA HIS A 132 12.60 12.09 -1.33
C HIS A 132 11.64 11.35 -2.28
N PRO A 133 12.16 10.66 -3.32
CA PRO A 133 11.36 9.79 -4.17
C PRO A 133 11.01 8.52 -3.39
N GLY A 134 9.91 8.57 -2.62
CA GLY A 134 9.44 7.45 -1.82
C GLY A 134 7.96 7.62 -1.47
N GLY A 135 7.25 6.51 -1.33
CA GLY A 135 5.88 6.55 -0.87
C GLY A 135 5.78 6.30 0.63
N THR A 136 4.55 6.32 1.15
CA THR A 136 4.25 5.99 2.55
C THR A 136 3.99 4.50 2.68
N ALA A 137 4.52 3.89 3.74
CA ALA A 137 4.24 2.52 4.11
C ALA A 137 3.55 2.47 5.48
N MET A 138 2.57 1.60 5.60
CA MET A 138 1.85 1.31 6.83
C MET A 138 1.91 -0.18 7.10
N MET A 139 2.27 -0.57 8.31
CA MET A 139 2.36 -1.97 8.71
C MET A 139 1.59 -2.24 9.99
N LEU A 140 0.80 -3.31 10.00
CA LEU A 140 0.04 -3.76 11.16
C LEU A 140 0.26 -5.25 11.37
N THR A 141 0.56 -5.64 12.61
CA THR A 141 0.58 -7.05 13.01
C THR A 141 -0.65 -7.31 13.87
N THR A 142 -1.53 -8.21 13.43
CA THR A 142 -2.75 -8.58 14.16
C THR A 142 -3.06 -10.07 13.96
N PRO A 143 -3.65 -10.77 14.94
CA PRO A 143 -4.23 -12.10 14.73
C PRO A 143 -5.48 -12.06 13.83
N ASP A 144 -6.09 -10.90 13.62
CA ASP A 144 -7.35 -10.78 12.89
C ASP A 144 -7.19 -11.09 11.40
N PRO A 145 -8.19 -11.74 10.77
CA PRO A 145 -8.25 -11.93 9.33
C PRO A 145 -8.37 -10.58 8.58
N PRO A 146 -8.14 -10.56 7.25
CA PRO A 146 -8.08 -9.32 6.47
C PRO A 146 -9.34 -8.46 6.57
N SER A 147 -10.52 -9.07 6.73
CA SER A 147 -11.79 -8.34 6.87
C SER A 147 -11.80 -7.36 8.05
N GLY A 148 -11.21 -7.73 9.21
CA GLY A 148 -11.09 -6.86 10.38
C GLY A 148 -9.87 -5.92 10.32
N ALA A 149 -8.75 -6.42 9.78
CA ALA A 149 -7.49 -5.67 9.78
C ALA A 149 -7.46 -4.48 8.81
N LEU A 150 -8.16 -4.56 7.67
CA LEU A 150 -8.10 -3.53 6.61
C LEU A 150 -8.65 -2.16 7.05
N ALA A 151 -9.61 -2.13 7.97
CA ALA A 151 -10.12 -0.87 8.54
C ALA A 151 -9.03 -0.13 9.33
N SER A 152 -8.19 -0.87 10.05
CA SER A 152 -7.06 -0.34 10.84
C SER A 152 -5.87 0.11 9.99
N LEU A 153 -5.81 -0.28 8.71
CA LEU A 153 -4.74 0.07 7.76
C LEU A 153 -5.06 1.31 6.92
N ARG A 154 -6.05 2.10 7.31
CA ARG A 154 -6.38 3.38 6.65
C ARG A 154 -5.40 4.47 7.10
N PRO A 155 -5.06 5.45 6.24
CA PRO A 155 -4.16 6.56 6.61
C PRO A 155 -4.62 7.33 7.86
N ASN A 156 -5.94 7.43 8.06
CA ASN A 156 -6.56 8.14 9.19
C ASN A 156 -6.94 7.21 10.34
N ALA A 157 -6.61 5.92 10.29
CA ALA A 157 -6.93 4.99 11.37
C ALA A 157 -6.10 5.31 12.62
N ALA A 158 -6.78 5.55 13.73
CA ALA A 158 -6.17 5.75 15.04
C ALA A 158 -5.89 4.39 15.71
N ASN A 159 -4.93 3.64 15.15
CA ASN A 159 -4.47 2.38 15.76
C ASN A 159 -3.05 2.58 16.31
N PRO A 160 -2.82 2.42 17.63
CA PRO A 160 -1.51 2.63 18.25
C PRO A 160 -0.45 1.61 17.80
N HIS A 161 -0.89 0.43 17.33
CA HIS A 161 -0.01 -0.62 16.82
C HIS A 161 0.34 -0.47 15.34
N LEU A 162 -0.28 0.50 14.65
CA LEU A 162 0.02 0.79 13.25
C LEU A 162 1.37 1.49 13.14
N LEU A 163 2.34 0.79 12.56
CA LEU A 163 3.62 1.37 12.21
C LEU A 163 3.46 2.17 10.92
N ARG A 164 3.96 3.40 10.93
CA ARG A 164 3.95 4.28 9.75
C ARG A 164 5.37 4.67 9.40
N GLY A 165 5.61 4.86 8.12
CA GLY A 165 6.89 5.38 7.65
C GLY A 165 6.92 5.46 6.13
N HIS A 166 8.10 5.28 5.56
CA HIS A 166 8.34 5.50 4.15
C HIS A 166 9.00 4.27 3.50
N PHE A 167 8.74 4.08 2.21
CA PHE A 167 9.42 3.06 1.42
C PHE A 167 10.22 3.70 0.29
N ARG A 168 11.30 3.04 -0.09
CA ARG A 168 12.11 3.37 -1.27
C ARG A 168 12.30 2.14 -2.13
N LEU A 169 12.22 2.34 -3.44
CA LEU A 169 12.50 1.31 -4.42
C LEU A 169 13.98 1.40 -4.81
N LEU A 170 14.72 0.33 -4.61
CA LEU A 170 16.08 0.18 -5.14
C LEU A 170 15.97 -0.50 -6.50
N SER A 171 15.76 0.31 -7.52
CA SER A 171 15.47 -0.14 -8.90
C SER A 171 16.56 -1.05 -9.49
N ALA A 172 17.82 -0.89 -9.07
CA ALA A 172 18.93 -1.73 -9.54
C ALA A 172 18.84 -3.19 -9.06
N GLU A 173 18.24 -3.43 -7.90
CA GLU A 173 18.21 -4.76 -7.25
C GLU A 173 16.79 -5.35 -7.15
N GLY A 174 15.77 -4.61 -7.59
CA GLY A 174 14.36 -5.01 -7.43
C GLY A 174 13.91 -5.09 -5.96
N LYS A 175 14.65 -4.47 -5.03
CA LYS A 175 14.38 -4.50 -3.59
C LYS A 175 13.60 -3.27 -3.15
N VAL A 176 12.79 -3.45 -2.11
CA VAL A 176 12.06 -2.36 -1.45
C VAL A 176 12.58 -2.23 -0.02
N VAL A 177 13.09 -1.05 0.32
CA VAL A 177 13.50 -0.73 1.69
C VAL A 177 12.38 0.01 2.39
N LEU A 178 11.98 -0.51 3.55
CA LEU A 178 10.92 0.04 4.40
C LEU A 178 11.55 0.63 5.65
N ILE A 179 11.31 1.93 5.89
CA ILE A 179 11.71 2.62 7.11
C ILE A 179 10.43 2.91 7.89
N LEU A 180 10.21 2.21 9.01
CA LEU A 180 8.99 2.28 9.81
C LEU A 180 9.31 2.80 11.21
N HIS A 181 8.49 3.72 11.71
CA HIS A 181 8.68 4.31 13.03
C HIS A 181 7.68 3.67 14.00
N ARG A 182 8.19 3.13 15.10
CA ARG A 182 7.38 2.66 16.22
C ARG A 182 7.17 3.82 17.17
N LYS A 183 5.92 4.18 17.45
CA LYS A 183 5.62 5.08 18.57
C LYS A 183 5.96 4.34 19.87
N THR A 184 6.96 4.83 20.60
CA THR A 184 7.23 4.36 21.95
C THR A 184 6.01 4.74 22.80
N GLN A 185 5.30 3.74 23.34
CA GLN A 185 4.34 4.00 24.40
C GLN A 185 5.12 4.60 25.56
N GLN A 186 4.87 5.86 25.92
CA GLN A 186 5.31 6.36 27.20
C GLN A 186 4.68 5.46 28.24
N GLN A 187 5.52 4.70 28.94
CA GLN A 187 5.15 3.91 30.10
C GLN A 187 4.51 4.90 31.07
N GLN A 188 3.19 4.80 31.28
CA GLN A 188 2.60 5.45 32.45
C GLN A 188 3.33 4.84 33.65
N THR A 189 4.12 5.65 34.33
CA THR A 189 4.73 5.29 35.61
C THR A 189 3.63 4.71 36.48
N PRO A 190 3.78 3.50 37.05
CA PRO A 190 2.77 3.01 37.96
C PRO A 190 2.69 4.00 39.13
N LEU A 191 1.55 4.67 39.28
CA LEU A 191 1.26 5.37 40.53
C LEU A 191 1.38 4.33 41.63
N SER A 192 2.40 4.49 42.46
CA SER A 192 2.60 3.71 43.67
C SER A 192 1.36 3.88 44.54
N ASN A 193 0.45 2.91 44.49
CA ASN A 193 -0.62 2.81 45.47
C ASN A 193 0.03 2.41 46.80
N GLN A 194 0.52 3.39 47.54
CA GLN A 194 0.69 3.26 48.99
C GLN A 194 -0.72 3.13 49.59
N ARG A 195 -1.18 1.90 49.76
CA ARG A 195 -2.27 1.61 50.70
C ARG A 195 -1.64 1.46 52.08
N TYR A 196 -1.76 2.51 52.87
CA TYR A 196 -1.75 2.39 54.33
C TYR A 196 -2.85 1.39 54.72
N PHE A 197 -2.49 0.37 55.50
CA PHE A 197 -3.44 -0.40 56.28
C PHE A 197 -3.25 0.00 57.76
N PRO A 198 -4.34 0.22 58.52
CA PRO A 198 -4.27 0.41 59.96
C PRO A 198 -3.89 -0.87 60.71
#